data_AF-A0A7J4J4Y3-F1
#
_entry.id   AF-A0A7J4J4Y3-F1
#
_cell.length_a   1.000
_cell.length_b   1.000
_cell.length_c   1.000
_cell.angle_alpha   90.00
_cell.angle_beta   90.00
_cell.angle_gamma   90.00
#
_symmetry.space_group_name_H-M   'P 1'
#
loop_
_entity.id
_entity.type
_entity.pdbx_description
1 polymer ?
#
loop_
_entity_poly.entity_id
_entity_poly.type
_entity_poly.pdbx_seq_one_letter_code
_entity_poly.pdbx_strand_id
1 'polypeptide(L)'
;MIFMHKNNNKGQMEMIGLVIIVILITLGMLFFTLLAVKESPEKKIFTRKGLAYSTMSAVMKTTVIPEENCVAGSAVSLELGKDILEDCALNAGSYRRDDPSNCGFGCQYHCRGLHSCAFFNQKIEELLQASLGRWNKRYSFTSQLLIPGSDRSLSLAEIKGRGGCSSSQDKDSSGLFPIQAGDAGLVENVLFLCD
;
A
#
# COMPACT_ATOMS: atom_id res chain seq x y z
N MET A 1 -70.50 49.54 -6.40
CA MET A 1 -69.34 50.34 -5.93
C MET A 1 -68.31 49.35 -5.39
N ILE A 2 -67.26 49.04 -6.16
CA ILE A 2 -66.24 48.05 -5.78
C ILE A 2 -64.98 48.84 -5.44
N PHE A 3 -64.61 48.85 -4.16
CA PHE A 3 -63.37 49.49 -3.68
C PHE A 3 -62.18 48.56 -3.94
N MET A 4 -61.34 48.91 -4.91
CA MET A 4 -60.02 48.31 -5.08
C MET A 4 -59.06 48.85 -4.02
N HIS A 5 -58.64 48.00 -3.09
CA HIS A 5 -57.61 48.32 -2.10
C HIS A 5 -56.23 47.98 -2.70
N LYS A 6 -55.43 49.01 -2.96
CA LYS A 6 -54.07 48.89 -3.48
C LYS A 6 -53.11 48.70 -2.30
N ASN A 7 -52.83 47.45 -1.92
CA ASN A 7 -51.87 47.15 -0.87
C ASN A 7 -50.44 47.43 -1.34
N ASN A 8 -49.71 48.21 -0.53
CA ASN A 8 -48.28 48.49 -0.71
C ASN A 8 -47.45 47.28 -0.25
N ASN A 9 -47.07 46.41 -1.18
CA ASN A 9 -46.36 45.14 -0.93
C ASN A 9 -44.85 45.28 -0.66
N LYS A 10 -44.36 46.46 -0.29
CA LYS A 10 -42.90 46.71 -0.21
C LYS A 10 -42.23 46.03 0.99
N GLY A 11 -42.93 45.91 2.12
CA GLY A 11 -42.41 45.22 3.31
C GLY A 11 -42.40 43.70 3.22
N GLN A 12 -43.21 43.10 2.33
CA GLN A 12 -43.30 41.64 2.19
C GLN A 12 -42.11 41.05 1.42
N MET A 13 -41.49 41.82 0.52
CA MET A 13 -40.30 41.38 -0.21
C MET A 13 -39.06 41.26 0.68
N GLU A 14 -38.93 42.14 1.68
CA GLU A 14 -37.77 42.15 2.58
C GLU A 14 -37.81 40.94 3.55
N MET A 15 -39.01 40.60 4.05
CA MET A 15 -39.19 39.43 4.93
C MET A 15 -38.94 38.10 4.19
N ILE A 16 -39.32 38.01 2.92
CA ILE A 16 -39.08 36.80 2.10
C ILE A 16 -37.58 36.56 1.89
N GLY A 17 -36.80 37.62 1.67
CA GLY A 17 -35.34 37.51 1.52
C GLY A 17 -34.67 36.97 2.78
N LEU A 18 -35.08 37.47 3.96
CA LEU A 18 -34.52 37.03 5.24
C LEU A 18 -34.81 35.54 5.49
N VAL A 19 -36.04 35.08 5.22
CA VAL A 19 -36.41 33.66 5.38
C VAL A 19 -35.56 32.74 4.49
N ILE A 20 -35.31 33.13 3.24
CA ILE A 20 -34.49 32.33 2.32
C ILE A 20 -33.06 32.20 2.83
N ILE A 21 -32.46 33.27 3.34
CA ILE A 21 -31.09 33.24 3.89
C ILE A 21 -31.01 32.29 5.08
N VAL A 22 -32.00 32.30 5.98
CA VAL A 22 -32.03 31.40 7.15
C VAL A 22 -32.13 29.93 6.71
N ILE A 23 -32.94 29.63 5.69
CA ILE A 23 -33.04 28.28 5.14
C ILE A 23 -31.70 27.83 4.52
N LEU A 24 -31.03 28.71 3.77
CA LEU A 24 -29.74 28.38 3.17
C LEU A 24 -28.65 28.14 4.24
N ILE A 25 -28.62 28.93 5.30
CA ILE A 25 -27.65 28.76 6.40
C ILE A 25 -27.90 27.44 7.16
N THR A 26 -29.16 27.12 7.46
CA THR A 26 -29.49 25.87 8.18
C THR A 26 -29.18 24.64 7.35
N LEU A 27 -29.46 24.65 6.04
CA LEU A 27 -29.05 23.59 5.12
C LEU A 27 -27.51 23.48 5.04
N GLY A 28 -26.80 24.60 4.98
CA GLY A 28 -25.33 24.61 4.98
C GLY A 28 -24.73 23.98 6.24
N MET A 29 -25.27 24.31 7.42
CA MET A 29 -24.82 23.71 8.68
C MET A 29 -25.13 22.20 8.75
N LEU A 30 -26.28 21.76 8.25
CA LEU A 30 -26.63 20.33 8.19
C LEU A 30 -25.67 19.52 7.29
N PHE A 31 -25.24 20.09 6.17
CA PHE A 31 -24.21 19.45 5.34
C PHE A 31 -22.87 19.36 6.06
N PHE A 32 -22.47 20.41 6.77
CA PHE A 32 -21.22 20.41 7.53
C PHE A 32 -21.22 19.39 8.66
N THR A 33 -22.32 19.27 9.42
CA THR A 33 -22.44 18.27 10.49
C THR A 33 -22.44 16.85 9.93
N LEU A 34 -23.09 16.60 8.79
CA LEU A 34 -23.06 15.29 8.12
C LEU A 34 -21.65 14.90 7.63
N LEU A 35 -20.84 15.88 7.22
CA LEU A 35 -19.44 15.64 6.85
C LEU A 35 -18.57 15.38 8.09
N ALA A 36 -18.76 16.14 9.16
CA ALA A 36 -18.01 15.98 10.41
C ALA A 36 -18.32 14.66 11.13
N VAL A 37 -19.58 14.23 11.16
CA VAL A 37 -20.01 12.97 11.83
C VAL A 37 -19.59 11.73 11.03
N LYS A 38 -19.28 11.88 9.74
CA LYS A 38 -18.85 10.77 8.88
C LYS A 38 -17.40 10.31 9.12
N GLU A 39 -16.66 10.92 10.05
CA GLU A 39 -15.33 10.47 10.48
C GLU A 39 -15.39 9.40 11.59
N SER A 40 -16.26 8.41 11.47
CA SER A 40 -16.25 7.27 12.40
C SER A 40 -14.95 6.45 12.25
N PRO A 41 -14.42 5.87 13.35
CA PRO A 41 -13.17 5.10 13.33
C PRO A 41 -13.21 3.90 12.37
N GLU A 42 -14.39 3.37 12.05
CA GLU A 42 -14.57 2.29 11.07
C GLU A 42 -14.10 2.66 9.66
N LYS A 43 -14.19 3.95 9.26
CA LYS A 43 -13.62 4.39 7.97
C LYS A 43 -12.10 4.43 7.97
N LYS A 44 -11.46 4.67 9.12
CA LYS A 44 -9.99 4.65 9.23
C LYS A 44 -9.43 3.23 9.05
N ILE A 45 -10.16 2.22 9.51
CA ILE A 45 -9.77 0.81 9.36
C ILE A 45 -9.87 0.36 7.90
N PHE A 46 -10.95 0.73 7.20
CA PHE A 46 -11.11 0.39 5.78
C PHE A 46 -10.05 1.07 4.90
N THR A 47 -9.65 2.31 5.24
CA THR A 47 -8.60 3.00 4.48
C THR A 47 -7.21 2.45 4.77
N ARG A 48 -6.89 2.03 6.00
CA ARG A 48 -5.56 1.46 6.30
C ARG A 48 -5.39 0.07 5.71
N LYS A 49 -6.38 -0.83 5.84
CA LYS A 49 -6.36 -2.13 5.17
C LYS A 49 -6.33 -1.98 3.64
N GLY A 50 -7.13 -1.06 3.10
CA GLY A 50 -7.13 -0.73 1.67
C GLY A 50 -5.79 -0.18 1.17
N LEU A 51 -5.14 0.67 1.97
CA LEU A 51 -3.80 1.19 1.67
C LEU A 51 -2.74 0.09 1.69
N ALA A 52 -2.77 -0.78 2.71
CA ALA A 52 -1.84 -1.91 2.81
C ALA A 52 -1.99 -2.85 1.60
N TYR A 53 -3.23 -3.23 1.26
CA TYR A 53 -3.51 -4.10 0.11
C TYR A 53 -3.11 -3.46 -1.22
N SER A 54 -3.48 -2.20 -1.46
CA SER A 54 -3.16 -1.50 -2.72
C SER A 54 -1.66 -1.26 -2.88
N THR A 55 -0.96 -0.87 -1.81
CA THR A 55 0.49 -0.70 -1.82
C THR A 55 1.17 -2.03 -2.12
N MET A 56 0.77 -3.10 -1.44
CA MET A 56 1.34 -4.42 -1.64
C MET A 56 1.10 -4.95 -3.06
N SER A 57 -0.11 -4.79 -3.59
CA SER A 57 -0.46 -5.14 -4.97
C SER A 57 0.38 -4.36 -5.99
N ALA A 58 0.58 -3.06 -5.76
CA ALA A 58 1.42 -2.21 -6.62
C ALA A 58 2.89 -2.63 -6.57
N VAL A 59 3.43 -2.91 -5.39
CA VAL A 59 4.82 -3.36 -5.22
C VAL A 59 5.07 -4.70 -5.92
N MET A 60 4.19 -5.68 -5.75
CA MET A 60 4.33 -7.00 -6.38
C MET A 60 4.28 -6.93 -7.91
N LYS A 61 3.50 -5.97 -8.46
CA LYS A 61 3.36 -5.72 -9.90
C LYS A 61 4.33 -4.68 -10.45
N THR A 62 5.20 -4.12 -9.61
CA THR A 62 6.17 -3.12 -10.06
C THR A 62 7.13 -3.78 -11.02
N THR A 63 7.33 -3.17 -12.18
CA THR A 63 8.26 -3.66 -13.17
C THR A 63 9.66 -3.09 -12.94
N VAL A 64 10.67 -3.94 -13.13
CA VAL A 64 12.07 -3.56 -13.07
C VAL A 64 12.50 -3.13 -14.46
N ILE A 65 13.00 -1.90 -14.57
CA ILE A 65 13.41 -1.30 -15.83
C ILE A 65 14.72 -1.98 -16.30
N PRO A 66 14.88 -2.28 -17.60
CA PRO A 66 16.10 -2.89 -18.14
C PRO A 66 17.40 -2.12 -17.82
N GLU A 67 17.31 -0.80 -17.62
CA GLU A 67 18.43 0.06 -17.22
C GLU A 67 19.06 -0.31 -15.87
N GLU A 68 18.37 -1.11 -15.06
CA GLU A 68 18.92 -1.64 -13.80
C GLU A 68 19.89 -2.81 -14.01
N ASN A 69 20.31 -3.09 -15.27
CA ASN A 69 21.26 -4.13 -15.65
C ASN A 69 20.88 -5.51 -15.12
N CYS A 70 19.59 -5.84 -15.15
CA CYS A 70 19.12 -7.18 -14.84
C CYS A 70 19.47 -8.11 -16.00
N VAL A 71 20.51 -8.92 -15.83
CA VAL A 71 20.96 -9.85 -16.86
C VAL A 71 20.05 -11.06 -16.86
N ALA A 72 19.06 -11.06 -17.74
CA ALA A 72 18.30 -12.26 -18.09
C ALA A 72 17.98 -12.26 -19.58
N GLY A 73 19.01 -12.45 -20.40
CA GLY A 73 18.91 -12.93 -21.78
C GLY A 73 18.10 -12.13 -22.81
N SER A 74 17.24 -11.17 -22.49
CA SER A 74 16.40 -10.43 -23.45
C SER A 74 15.67 -9.24 -22.81
N ALA A 75 15.24 -8.29 -23.63
CA ALA A 75 14.55 -7.03 -23.30
C ALA A 75 13.12 -7.20 -22.71
N VAL A 76 12.93 -8.13 -21.79
CA VAL A 76 11.65 -8.42 -21.13
C VAL A 76 11.55 -7.59 -19.85
N SER A 77 10.41 -6.94 -19.65
CA SER A 77 10.08 -6.26 -18.40
C SER A 77 9.83 -7.31 -17.31
N LEU A 78 10.66 -7.29 -16.27
CA LEU A 78 10.56 -8.23 -15.15
C LEU A 78 9.64 -7.66 -14.07
N GLU A 79 8.75 -8.47 -13.52
CA GLU A 79 7.93 -8.12 -12.36
C GLU A 79 8.67 -8.40 -11.06
N LEU A 80 8.63 -7.46 -10.11
CA LEU A 80 9.36 -7.55 -8.85
C LEU A 80 8.87 -8.73 -7.98
N GLY A 81 7.56 -8.96 -7.93
CA GLY A 81 6.98 -10.08 -7.20
C GLY A 81 7.15 -11.40 -7.95
N LYS A 82 6.74 -11.44 -9.22
CA LYS A 82 6.75 -12.70 -9.97
C LYS A 82 8.16 -13.14 -10.35
N ASP A 83 8.96 -12.33 -11.02
CA ASP A 83 10.23 -12.82 -11.58
C ASP A 83 11.37 -12.74 -10.57
N ILE A 84 11.53 -11.59 -9.90
CA ILE A 84 12.67 -11.35 -9.00
C ILE A 84 12.52 -12.10 -7.68
N LEU A 85 11.35 -12.02 -7.03
CA LEU A 85 11.15 -12.69 -5.74
C LEU A 85 11.00 -14.21 -5.89
N GLU A 86 10.47 -14.72 -7.01
CA GLU A 86 10.49 -16.16 -7.32
C GLU A 86 11.92 -16.67 -7.47
N ASP A 87 12.78 -15.98 -8.24
CA ASP A 87 14.20 -16.36 -8.35
C ASP A 87 14.93 -16.28 -7.02
N CYS A 88 14.62 -15.28 -6.19
CA CYS A 88 15.13 -15.20 -4.83
C CYS A 88 14.73 -16.44 -4.01
N ALA A 89 13.48 -16.89 -4.10
CA ALA A 89 13.00 -18.06 -3.38
C ALA A 89 13.66 -19.36 -3.88
N LEU A 90 13.79 -19.53 -5.19
CA LEU A 90 14.47 -20.68 -5.81
C LEU A 90 15.95 -20.75 -5.41
N ASN A 91 16.60 -19.59 -5.22
CA ASN A 91 18.01 -19.48 -4.88
C ASN A 91 18.28 -19.07 -3.42
N ALA A 92 17.29 -19.19 -2.53
CA ALA A 92 17.42 -18.69 -1.16
C ALA A 92 18.57 -19.37 -0.37
N GLY A 93 18.95 -20.60 -0.75
CA GLY A 93 20.05 -21.34 -0.13
C GLY A 93 21.45 -20.87 -0.53
N SER A 94 21.62 -20.20 -1.68
CA SER A 94 22.90 -19.64 -2.12
C SER A 94 23.09 -18.19 -1.67
N TYR A 95 22.00 -17.52 -1.26
CA TYR A 95 22.03 -16.14 -0.80
C TYR A 95 22.79 -15.98 0.53
N ARG A 96 23.79 -15.10 0.53
CA ARG A 96 24.61 -14.75 1.68
C ARG A 96 24.51 -13.27 1.97
N ARG A 97 24.06 -12.89 3.17
CA ARG A 97 23.93 -11.46 3.55
C ARG A 97 25.29 -10.73 3.60
N ASP A 98 26.36 -11.46 3.87
CA ASP A 98 27.75 -11.00 3.89
C ASP A 98 28.32 -10.75 2.49
N ASP A 99 27.72 -11.34 1.45
CA ASP A 99 28.13 -11.16 0.06
C ASP A 99 26.89 -11.07 -0.85
N PRO A 100 26.22 -9.89 -0.88
CA PRO A 100 25.00 -9.70 -1.64
C PRO A 100 25.22 -9.74 -3.16
N SER A 101 26.48 -9.68 -3.61
CA SER A 101 26.86 -9.80 -5.01
C SER A 101 27.02 -11.24 -5.48
N ASN A 102 27.27 -12.18 -4.56
CA ASN A 102 27.50 -13.57 -4.89
C ASN A 102 26.20 -14.26 -5.28
N CYS A 103 25.90 -14.18 -6.57
CA CYS A 103 25.07 -15.14 -7.23
C CYS A 103 25.94 -16.34 -7.62
N GLY A 104 25.76 -17.45 -6.92
CA GLY A 104 26.28 -18.73 -7.38
C GLY A 104 25.70 -19.11 -8.75
N PHE A 105 26.00 -20.32 -9.24
CA PHE A 105 25.58 -20.78 -10.57
C PHE A 105 24.05 -20.94 -10.79
N GLY A 106 23.21 -20.62 -9.79
CA GLY A 106 21.77 -20.85 -9.82
C GLY A 106 20.88 -19.62 -10.06
N CYS A 107 21.40 -18.39 -9.89
CA CYS A 107 20.58 -17.20 -10.07
C CYS A 107 20.27 -16.95 -11.54
N GLN A 108 18.99 -16.82 -11.88
CA GLN A 108 18.58 -16.41 -13.21
C GLN A 108 18.69 -14.90 -13.39
N TYR A 109 18.41 -14.12 -12.34
CA TYR A 109 18.39 -12.65 -12.40
C TYR A 109 19.47 -12.04 -11.53
N HIS A 110 20.38 -11.29 -12.17
CA HIS A 110 21.40 -10.48 -11.49
C HIS A 110 21.19 -9.02 -11.86
N CYS A 111 20.64 -8.24 -10.92
CA CYS A 111 20.29 -6.83 -11.15
C CYS A 111 21.28 -5.94 -10.43
N ARG A 112 21.89 -4.98 -11.12
CA ARG A 112 22.93 -4.09 -10.58
C ARG A 112 24.10 -4.84 -9.91
N GLY A 113 24.40 -6.05 -10.36
CA GLY A 113 25.42 -6.92 -9.75
C GLY A 113 25.03 -7.49 -8.38
N LEU A 114 23.73 -7.49 -8.03
CA LEU A 114 23.20 -8.01 -6.77
C LEU A 114 22.35 -9.26 -7.00
N HIS A 115 22.44 -10.20 -6.05
CA HIS A 115 21.55 -11.35 -5.94
C HIS A 115 20.09 -10.89 -5.91
N SER A 116 19.18 -11.62 -6.55
CA SER A 116 17.76 -11.29 -6.64
C SER A 116 17.11 -10.98 -5.28
N CYS A 117 17.41 -11.74 -4.23
CA CYS A 117 17.02 -11.42 -2.85
C CYS A 117 17.52 -10.06 -2.33
N ALA A 118 18.81 -9.74 -2.54
CA ALA A 118 19.37 -8.46 -2.10
C ALA A 118 18.76 -7.29 -2.88
N PHE A 119 18.64 -7.44 -4.20
CA PHE A 119 18.01 -6.47 -5.07
C PHE A 119 16.52 -6.26 -4.72
N PHE A 120 15.77 -7.35 -4.50
CA PHE A 120 14.38 -7.28 -4.06
C PHE A 120 14.26 -6.48 -2.77
N ASN A 121 15.04 -6.82 -1.74
CA ASN A 121 15.04 -6.12 -0.45
C ASN A 121 15.32 -4.62 -0.60
N GLN A 122 16.32 -4.26 -1.40
CA GLN A 122 16.63 -2.86 -1.67
C GLN A 122 15.49 -2.15 -2.39
N LYS A 123 14.91 -2.79 -3.42
CA LYS A 123 13.86 -2.18 -4.25
C LYS A 123 12.56 -2.01 -3.47
N ILE A 124 12.15 -3.00 -2.68
CA ILE A 124 10.94 -2.89 -1.87
C ILE A 124 11.13 -1.90 -0.72
N GLU A 125 12.32 -1.77 -0.13
CA GLU A 125 12.62 -0.70 0.83
C GLU A 125 12.49 0.68 0.17
N GLU A 126 13.07 0.88 -1.01
CA GLU A 126 12.95 2.11 -1.79
C GLU A 126 11.49 2.47 -2.07
N LEU A 127 10.70 1.51 -2.57
CA LEU A 127 9.29 1.71 -2.93
C LEU A 127 8.43 2.02 -1.70
N LEU A 128 8.60 1.28 -0.60
CA LEU A 128 7.84 1.51 0.64
C LEU A 128 8.23 2.82 1.31
N GLN A 129 9.52 3.18 1.27
CA GLN A 129 9.98 4.46 1.80
C GLN A 129 9.51 5.65 0.95
N ALA A 130 9.52 5.52 -0.38
CA ALA A 130 9.02 6.55 -1.29
C ALA A 130 7.49 6.73 -1.22
N SER A 131 6.75 5.71 -0.78
CA SER A 131 5.29 5.75 -0.61
C SER A 131 4.90 6.00 0.86
N LEU A 132 4.85 4.95 1.66
CA LEU A 132 4.43 4.96 3.06
C LEU A 132 5.35 5.80 3.96
N GLY A 133 6.66 5.78 3.67
CA GLY A 133 7.64 6.58 4.39
C GLY A 133 7.40 8.09 4.21
N ARG A 134 7.11 8.54 2.98
CA ARG A 134 6.71 9.92 2.69
C ARG A 134 5.39 10.29 3.35
N TRP A 135 4.46 9.34 3.47
CA TRP A 135 3.18 9.53 4.16
C TRP A 135 3.29 9.42 5.68
N ASN A 136 4.51 9.35 6.22
CA ASN A 136 4.77 9.34 7.65
C ASN A 136 4.12 8.12 8.36
N LYS A 137 3.95 7.00 7.65
CA LYS A 137 3.34 5.76 8.18
C LYS A 137 4.41 4.81 8.70
N ARG A 138 4.11 4.13 9.82
CA ARG A 138 4.91 3.00 10.31
C ARG A 138 4.43 1.74 9.60
N TYR A 139 5.38 0.92 9.16
CA TYR A 139 5.05 -0.29 8.41
C TYR A 139 6.06 -1.41 8.67
N SER A 140 5.60 -2.65 8.56
CA SER A 140 6.44 -3.83 8.61
C SER A 140 6.08 -4.74 7.43
N PHE A 141 7.03 -4.96 6.54
CA PHE A 141 6.91 -5.91 5.44
C PHE A 141 7.65 -7.19 5.78
N THR A 142 7.03 -8.33 5.54
CA THR A 142 7.61 -9.66 5.74
C THR A 142 7.35 -10.54 4.52
N SER A 143 8.41 -11.20 4.05
CA SER A 143 8.36 -12.25 3.03
C SER A 143 8.94 -13.54 3.59
N GLN A 144 8.17 -14.63 3.54
CA GLN A 144 8.56 -15.93 4.07
C GLN A 144 8.35 -17.01 3.00
N LEU A 145 9.33 -17.89 2.83
CA LEU A 145 9.22 -19.09 2.01
C LEU A 145 8.77 -20.26 2.88
N LEU A 146 7.64 -20.85 2.52
CA LEU A 146 7.13 -22.10 3.08
C LEU A 146 7.63 -23.27 2.23
N ILE A 147 8.49 -24.09 2.81
CA ILE A 147 9.12 -25.22 2.11
C ILE A 147 8.18 -26.44 2.19
N PRO A 148 7.84 -27.10 1.07
CA PRO A 148 6.97 -28.26 1.08
C PRO A 148 7.52 -29.39 1.97
N GLY A 149 6.69 -29.91 2.87
CA GLY A 149 7.07 -30.99 3.78
C GLY A 149 8.01 -30.58 4.92
N SER A 150 8.26 -29.28 5.12
CA SER A 150 8.98 -28.75 6.28
C SER A 150 8.07 -27.88 7.14
N ASP A 151 8.18 -28.00 8.47
CA ASP A 151 7.54 -27.07 9.42
C ASP A 151 8.31 -25.75 9.56
N ARG A 152 9.43 -25.59 8.83
CA ARG A 152 10.27 -24.40 8.89
C ARG A 152 9.91 -23.46 7.74
N SER A 153 9.74 -22.18 8.06
CA SER A 153 9.73 -21.11 7.07
C SER A 153 11.10 -20.42 7.01
N LEU A 154 11.49 -19.97 5.82
CA LEU A 154 12.70 -19.19 5.61
C LEU A 154 12.32 -17.72 5.35
N SER A 155 12.83 -16.80 6.17
CA SER A 155 12.60 -15.37 5.95
C SER A 155 13.46 -14.87 4.79
N LEU A 156 12.81 -14.46 3.69
CA LEU A 156 13.46 -13.88 2.51
C LEU A 156 13.71 -12.37 2.72
N ALA A 157 12.74 -11.69 3.33
CA ALA A 157 12.76 -10.25 3.54
C ALA A 157 12.05 -9.85 4.84
N GLU A 158 12.63 -8.89 5.55
CA GLU A 158 11.99 -8.19 6.67
C GLU A 158 12.38 -6.72 6.62
N ILE A 159 11.42 -5.84 6.34
CA ILE A 159 11.65 -4.40 6.17
C ILE A 159 10.75 -3.63 7.11
N LYS A 160 11.33 -2.66 7.84
CA LYS A 160 10.65 -1.89 8.86
C LYS A 160 10.79 -0.39 8.59
N GLY A 161 9.66 0.26 8.33
CA GLY A 161 9.59 1.73 8.30
C GLY A 161 9.47 2.29 9.70
N ARG A 162 10.42 3.13 10.12
CA ARG A 162 10.37 3.89 11.39
C ARG A 162 10.23 3.03 12.65
N GLY A 163 11.01 1.95 12.71
CA GLY A 163 10.97 0.99 13.82
C GLY A 163 9.93 -0.12 13.66
N GLY A 164 9.12 -0.07 12.59
CA GLY A 164 8.14 -1.11 12.28
C GLY A 164 6.90 -1.05 13.16
N CYS A 165 6.20 -2.18 13.23
CA CYS A 165 4.99 -2.36 14.02
C CYS A 165 5.32 -3.01 15.35
N SER A 166 5.02 -2.33 16.47
CA SER A 166 5.15 -2.96 17.79
C SER A 166 4.03 -3.98 18.04
N SER A 167 4.25 -4.93 18.96
CA SER A 167 3.23 -5.93 19.33
C SER A 167 2.01 -5.34 20.04
N SER A 168 2.14 -4.15 20.62
CA SER A 168 1.07 -3.47 21.38
C SER A 168 0.22 -2.51 20.56
N GLN A 169 0.54 -2.32 19.27
CA GLN A 169 -0.18 -1.37 18.40
C GLN A 169 -1.23 -2.08 17.54
N ASP A 170 -2.32 -1.37 17.28
CA ASP A 170 -3.31 -1.77 16.28
C ASP A 170 -2.65 -1.81 14.90
N LYS A 171 -2.62 -2.99 14.30
CA LYS A 171 -2.03 -3.25 12.99
C LYS A 171 -3.08 -3.72 12.01
N ASP A 172 -3.07 -3.17 10.81
CA ASP A 172 -3.83 -3.71 9.68
C ASP A 172 -2.89 -4.39 8.69
N SER A 173 -3.34 -5.53 8.16
CA SER A 173 -2.59 -6.33 7.20
C SER A 173 -3.12 -6.11 5.78
N SER A 174 -2.23 -6.15 4.80
CA SER A 174 -2.56 -6.29 3.39
C SER A 174 -3.32 -7.58 3.08
N GLY A 175 -3.35 -8.57 3.98
CA GLY A 175 -3.63 -9.96 3.64
C GLY A 175 -2.41 -10.64 3.02
N LEU A 176 -2.55 -11.93 2.71
CA LEU A 176 -1.50 -12.74 2.10
C LEU A 176 -1.42 -12.45 0.59
N PHE A 177 -0.20 -12.25 0.09
CA PHE A 177 0.12 -12.21 -1.34
C PHE A 177 1.02 -13.41 -1.68
N PRO A 178 0.43 -14.59 -1.87
CA PRO A 178 1.18 -15.81 -2.13
C PRO A 178 1.76 -15.82 -3.55
N ILE A 179 2.98 -16.33 -3.68
CA ILE A 179 3.65 -16.59 -4.97
C ILE A 179 4.16 -18.02 -4.96
N GLN A 180 3.82 -18.80 -5.98
CA GLN A 180 4.34 -20.15 -6.14
C GLN A 180 5.74 -20.05 -6.75
N ALA A 181 6.76 -20.52 -6.03
CA ALA A 181 8.15 -20.45 -6.46
C ALA A 181 8.64 -21.84 -6.92
N GLY A 182 8.00 -22.39 -7.96
CA GLY A 182 8.30 -23.73 -8.48
C GLY A 182 8.43 -24.79 -7.39
N ASP A 183 9.55 -25.51 -7.40
CA ASP A 183 9.86 -26.59 -6.45
C ASP A 183 10.31 -26.08 -5.07
N ALA A 184 10.64 -24.79 -4.93
CA ALA A 184 11.06 -24.22 -3.64
C ALA A 184 9.90 -24.04 -2.65
N GLY A 185 8.66 -23.88 -3.15
CA GLY A 185 7.46 -23.83 -2.32
C GLY A 185 6.60 -22.59 -2.51
N LEU A 186 5.98 -22.12 -1.43
CA LEU A 186 5.06 -21.00 -1.43
C LEU A 186 5.69 -19.80 -0.71
N VAL A 187 5.84 -18.67 -1.39
CA VAL A 187 6.29 -17.42 -0.79
C VAL A 187 5.07 -16.64 -0.30
N GLU A 188 4.96 -16.45 1.01
CA GLU A 188 3.95 -15.61 1.63
C GLU A 188 4.50 -14.22 1.89
N ASN A 189 3.83 -13.23 1.31
CA ASN A 189 4.19 -11.83 1.50
C ASN A 189 3.07 -11.08 2.22
N VAL A 190 3.44 -10.31 3.23
CA VAL A 190 2.50 -9.53 4.05
C VAL A 190 3.08 -8.17 4.39
N LEU A 191 2.28 -7.13 4.20
CA LEU A 191 2.56 -5.77 4.64
C LEU A 191 1.62 -5.39 5.79
N PHE A 192 2.20 -5.00 6.91
CA PHE A 192 1.47 -4.44 8.05
C PHE A 192 1.63 -2.92 8.09
N LEU A 193 0.54 -2.21 8.33
CA LEU A 193 0.52 -0.78 8.63
C LEU A 193 0.10 -0.55 10.07
N CYS A 194 0.79 0.37 10.72
CA CYS A 194 0.59 0.72 12.12
C CYS A 194 0.55 2.23 12.30
N ASP A 195 -0.08 2.66 13.39
CA ASP A 195 -0.15 4.07 13.79
C ASP A 195 1.13 4.52 14.50
#